data_AF-R9ZVE6-F1
#
_entry.id   AF-R9ZVE6-F1
#
_cell.length_a   1.000
_cell.length_b   1.000
_cell.length_c   1.000
_cell.angle_alpha   90.00
_cell.angle_beta   90.00
_cell.angle_gamma   90.00
#
_symmetry.space_group_name_H-M   'P 1'
#
loop_
_entity.id
_entity.type
_entity.pdbx_description
1 polymer ?
#
loop_
_entity_poly.entity_id
_entity_poly.type
_entity_poly.pdbx_seq_one_letter_code
_entity_poly.pdbx_strand_id
1 'polypeptide(L)' 'MSHSVKIYDTCIGCTQCVRACPTDVLEMIPWDGCKAKQIASAPRTEDCVGCKRC' A
#
# COMPACT_ATOMS: atom_id res chain seq x y z
N MET A 1 -0.11 -3.78 18.15
CA MET A 1 -0.30 -5.07 17.46
C MET A 1 0.11 -4.85 16.02
N SER A 2 1.16 -5.52 15.53
CA SER A 2 1.60 -5.33 14.15
C SER A 2 0.74 -6.16 13.20
N HIS A 3 0.08 -5.51 12.24
CA HIS A 3 -0.67 -6.21 11.19
C HIS A 3 0.22 -6.42 9.96
N SER A 4 0.06 -7.54 9.25
CA SER A 4 0.77 -7.77 8.00
C SER A 4 -0.02 -7.17 6.84
N VAL A 5 0.62 -6.25 6.11
CA VAL A 5 0.13 -5.71 4.84
C VAL A 5 1.03 -6.23 3.73
N LYS A 6 0.45 -6.92 2.74
CA LYS A 6 1.19 -7.50 1.61
C LYS A 6 0.78 -6.81 0.32
N ILE A 7 1.77 -6.34 -0.44
CA ILE A 7 1.59 -5.83 -1.79
C ILE A 7 2.19 -6.87 -2.74
N TYR A 8 1.43 -7.24 -3.77
CA TYR A 8 1.82 -8.26 -4.75
C TYR A 8 2.34 -7.60 -6.03
N ASP A 9 3.12 -8.35 -6.81
CA ASP A 9 3.62 -7.93 -8.14
C ASP A 9 2.51 -7.75 -9.19
N THR A 10 1.27 -8.10 -8.86
CA THR A 10 0.09 -7.77 -9.68
C THR A 10 -0.43 -6.35 -9.44
N CYS A 11 0.23 -5.56 -8.58
CA CYS A 11 -0.12 -4.17 -8.32
C CYS A 11 -0.03 -3.33 -9.61
N ILE A 12 -1.11 -2.61 -9.94
CA ILE A 12 -1.16 -1.75 -11.14
C ILE A 12 -0.83 -0.28 -10.87
N GLY A 13 -0.49 0.07 -9.62
CA GLY A 13 -0.16 1.44 -9.24
C GLY A 13 -1.36 2.42 -9.21
N CYS A 14 -2.58 1.94 -8.93
CA CYS A 14 -3.81 2.76 -8.98
C CYS A 14 -3.98 3.76 -7.82
N THR A 15 -3.17 3.65 -6.76
CA THR A 15 -3.19 4.55 -5.58
C THR A 15 -4.47 4.52 -4.73
N GLN A 16 -5.45 3.65 -5.03
CA GLN A 16 -6.72 3.61 -4.28
C GLN A 16 -6.53 3.13 -2.84
N CYS A 17 -5.69 2.11 -2.61
CA CYS A 17 -5.40 1.59 -1.27
C CYS A 17 -4.74 2.63 -0.35
N VAL A 18 -3.82 3.44 -0.91
CA VAL A 18 -3.17 4.55 -0.20
C VAL A 18 -4.21 5.56 0.25
N ARG A 19 -5.10 6.01 -0.65
CA ARG A 19 -6.16 6.97 -0.35
C ARG A 19 -7.23 6.44 0.61
N ALA A 20 -7.48 5.14 0.59
CA ALA A 20 -8.49 4.50 1.43
C ALA A 20 -8.01 4.26 2.88
N CYS A 21 -6.69 4.32 3.12
CA CYS A 21 -6.12 4.06 4.43
C CYS A 21 -6.44 5.18 5.43
N PRO A 22 -7.12 4.88 6.54
CA PRO A 22 -7.49 5.91 7.52
C PRO A 22 -6.31 6.40 8.38
N THR A 23 -5.23 5.62 8.46
CA THR A 23 -4.03 5.92 9.26
C THR A 23 -2.79 6.17 8.40
N ASP A 24 -2.97 6.30 7.07
CA ASP A 24 -1.91 6.65 6.12
C ASP A 24 -0.65 5.79 6.23
N VAL A 25 -0.81 4.46 6.35
CA VAL A 25 0.32 3.51 6.51
C VAL A 25 0.98 3.10 5.20
N LEU A 26 0.36 3.46 4.07
CA LEU A 26 0.76 3.07 2.72
C LEU A 26 1.33 4.29 1.98
N GLU A 27 2.29 4.07 1.08
CA GLU A 27 2.81 5.10 0.18
C GLU A 27 3.10 4.52 -1.21
N MET A 28 3.21 5.38 -2.22
CA MET A 28 3.60 4.98 -3.57
C MET A 28 5.11 5.18 -3.74
N ILE A 29 5.81 4.13 -4.19
CA ILE A 29 7.23 4.18 -4.53
C ILE A 29 7.44 3.89 -6.02
N PRO A 30 8.51 4.42 -6.66
CA PRO A 30 8.84 4.10 -8.05
C PRO A 30 9.05 2.60 -8.27
N TRP A 31 8.45 2.06 -9.33
CA TRP A 31 8.58 0.64 -9.67
C TRP A 31 8.24 0.36 -11.14
N ASP A 32 9.14 -0.26 -11.88
CA ASP A 32 8.99 -0.49 -13.33
C ASP A 32 8.16 -1.74 -13.70
N GLY A 33 7.57 -2.44 -12.72
CA GLY A 33 6.80 -3.66 -12.98
C GLY A 33 5.35 -3.44 -13.46
N CYS A 34 4.89 -2.19 -13.56
CA CYS A 34 3.58 -1.86 -14.13
C CYS A 34 3.61 -0.60 -14.99
N LYS A 35 2.55 -0.38 -15.80
CA LYS A 35 2.40 0.79 -16.68
C LYS A 35 2.47 2.13 -15.92
N ALA A 36 2.02 2.16 -14.66
CA ALA A 36 2.02 3.36 -13.85
C ALA A 36 3.41 3.74 -13.32
N LYS A 37 4.41 2.87 -13.47
CA LYS A 37 5.79 3.06 -12.98
C LYS A 37 5.87 3.29 -11.46
N GLN A 38 4.90 2.75 -10.71
CA GLN A 38 4.83 2.87 -9.25
C GLN A 38 4.11 1.68 -8.61
N ILE A 39 4.48 1.36 -7.37
CA ILE A 39 3.90 0.29 -6.55
C ILE A 39 3.57 0.83 -5.16
N ALA A 40 2.57 0.24 -4.50
CA ALA A 40 2.29 0.55 -3.11
C ALA A 40 3.33 -0.11 -2.19
N SER A 41 3.72 0.58 -1.12
CA SER A 41 4.58 0.10 -0.05
C SER A 41 3.94 0.39 1.30
N ALA A 42 4.16 -0.48 2.30
CA ALA A 42 3.63 -0.32 3.65
C ALA A 42 4.78 -0.23 4.67
N PRO A 43 5.48 0.91 4.78
CA PRO A 43 6.59 1.07 5.74
C PRO A 43 6.12 1.19 7.19
N ARG A 44 4.89 1.67 7.43
CA ARG A 44 4.35 2.02 8.77
C ARG A 44 3.32 1.01 9.28
N THR A 45 3.59 -0.29 9.10
CA THR A 45 2.62 -1.35 9.47
C THR A 45 2.33 -1.46 10.97
N GLU A 46 3.17 -0.86 11.81
CA GLU A 46 2.97 -0.68 13.24
C GLU A 46 1.72 0.15 13.58
N ASP A 47 1.34 1.10 12.71
CA ASP A 47 0.19 2.00 12.88
C ASP A 47 -1.08 1.47 12.18
N CYS A 48 -1.00 0.27 11.59
CA CYS A 48 -2.15 -0.34 10.94
C CYS A 48 -3.18 -0.76 11.98
N VAL A 49 -4.44 -0.35 11.79
CA VAL A 49 -5.56 -0.71 12.67
C VAL A 49 -6.37 -1.92 12.19
N GLY A 50 -5.92 -2.59 11.11
CA GLY A 50 -6.57 -3.78 10.58
C GLY A 50 -7.95 -3.56 9.93
N CYS A 51 -8.25 -2.34 9.47
CA CYS A 51 -9.56 -1.98 8.91
C CYS A 51 -9.88 -2.61 7.54
N LYS A 52 -8.87 -3.14 6.83
CA LYS A 52 -8.99 -3.80 5.51
C LYS A 52 -9.64 -2.95 4.39
N ARG A 53 -9.50 -1.62 4.45
CA ARG A 53 -9.97 -0.72 3.38
C ARG A 53 -9.05 -0.66 2.16
N CYS A 54 -7.82 -1.13 2.32
CA CYS A 54 -6.78 -1.19 1.30
C CYS A 54 -6.82 -2.52 0.54
#